data_AF-A0A0P8YAQ9-F1
#
_entry.id   AF-A0A0P8YAQ9-F1
#
_cell.length_a   1.000
_cell.length_b   1.000
_cell.length_c   1.000
_cell.angle_alpha   90.00
_cell.angle_beta   90.00
_cell.angle_gamma   90.00
#
_symmetry.space_group_name_H-M   'P 1'
#
loop_
_entity.id
_entity.type
_entity.pdbx_description
1 polymer ?
#
loop_
_entity_poly.entity_id
_entity_poly.type
_entity_poly.pdbx_seq_one_letter_code
_entity_poly.pdbx_strand_id
1 'polypeptide(L)' 'MRGPMRERIREIIRQTCQELGVHIEKGVLSTDHVHMFISVPPHLALSKVMMRIKGRSSYKIQREFPELRKRYWGQRFWAR' A
#
# COMPACT_ATOMS: atom_id res chain seq x y z
N MET A 1 8.63 -7.81 0.50
CA MET A 1 8.01 -7.41 -0.78
C MET A 1 8.95 -7.75 -1.93
N ARG A 2 8.92 -8.99 -2.45
CA ARG A 2 9.75 -9.42 -3.60
C ARG A 2 8.85 -10.07 -4.65
N GLY A 3 9.32 -10.08 -5.90
CA GLY A 3 8.64 -10.78 -7.00
C GLY A 3 7.19 -10.32 -7.22
N PRO A 4 6.25 -11.23 -7.50
CA PRO A 4 4.86 -10.91 -7.83
C PRO A 4 4.15 -10.03 -6.79
N MET A 5 4.47 -10.20 -5.51
CA MET A 5 3.90 -9.39 -4.42
C MET A 5 4.27 -7.91 -4.56
N ARG A 6 5.50 -7.59 -5.00
CA ARG A 6 5.95 -6.21 -5.17
C ARG A 6 5.15 -5.51 -6.28
N GLU A 7 5.00 -6.18 -7.41
CA GLU A 7 4.20 -5.68 -8.54
C GLU A 7 2.75 -5.48 -8.12
N ARG A 8 2.22 -6.44 -7.35
CA ARG A 8 0.84 -6.34 -6.88
C ARG A 8 0.61 -5.19 -5.90
N ILE A 9 1.53 -4.95 -4.96
CA ILE A 9 1.47 -3.79 -4.07
C ILE A 9 1.49 -2.50 -4.88
N ARG A 10 2.36 -2.41 -5.90
CA ARG A 10 2.43 -1.25 -6.78
C ARG A 10 1.09 -0.98 -7.47
N GLU A 11 0.46 -2.00 -8.04
CA GLU A 11 -0.85 -1.87 -8.67
C GLU A 11 -1.92 -1.38 -7.69
N ILE A 12 -2.01 -1.99 -6.51
CA ILE A 12 -3.01 -1.62 -5.51
C ILE A 12 -2.82 -0.17 -5.06
N ILE A 13 -1.58 0.26 -4.82
CA ILE A 13 -1.27 1.63 -4.44
C ILE A 13 -1.69 2.61 -5.55
N ARG A 14 -1.32 2.34 -6.81
CA ARG A 14 -1.68 3.21 -7.94
C ARG A 14 -3.18 3.32 -8.12
N GLN A 15 -3.90 2.20 -8.10
CA GLN A 15 -5.37 2.18 -8.16
C GLN A 15 -6.00 2.99 -7.02
N THR A 16 -5.50 2.80 -5.80
CA THR A 16 -6.02 3.50 -4.63
C THR A 16 -5.77 5.01 -4.70
N CYS A 17 -4.59 5.43 -5.15
CA CYS A 17 -4.28 6.84 -5.35
C CYS A 17 -5.17 7.45 -6.44
N GLN A 18 -5.35 6.76 -7.57
CA GLN A 18 -6.22 7.20 -8.66
C GLN A 18 -7.67 7.39 -8.20
N GLU A 19 -8.23 6.42 -7.46
CA GLU A 19 -9.59 6.52 -6.92
C GLU A 19 -9.77 7.67 -5.92
N LEU A 20 -8.70 8.08 -5.24
CA LEU A 20 -8.71 9.19 -4.29
C LEU A 20 -8.36 10.55 -4.91
N GLY A 21 -8.06 10.60 -6.21
CA GLY A 21 -7.53 11.80 -6.86
C GLY A 21 -6.15 12.23 -6.32
N VAL A 22 -5.38 11.29 -5.76
CA VAL A 22 -4.03 11.52 -5.25
C VAL A 22 -3.04 11.26 -6.38
N HIS A 23 -2.18 12.24 -6.66
CA HIS A 23 -1.14 12.12 -7.68
C HIS A 23 0.15 11.58 -7.05
N ILE A 24 0.77 10.59 -7.69
CA ILE A 24 2.06 10.05 -7.28
C ILE A 24 3.14 10.70 -8.14
N GLU A 25 3.93 11.58 -7.54
CA GLU A 25 5.04 12.28 -8.22
C GLU A 25 6.26 11.36 -8.36
N LYS A 26 6.61 10.64 -7.28
CA LYS A 26 7.68 9.65 -7.24
C LYS A 26 7.34 8.54 -6.27
N GLY A 27 7.82 7.31 -6.53
CA GLY A 27 7.60 6.19 -5.63
C GLY A 27 8.66 5.11 -5.77
N VAL A 28 9.13 4.59 -4.62
CA VAL A 28 10.07 3.48 -4.56
C VAL A 28 9.50 2.39 -3.66
N LEU A 29 9.39 1.18 -4.20
CA LEU A 29 9.06 -0.02 -3.42
C LEU A 29 10.37 -0.72 -3.06
N SER A 30 10.77 -0.62 -1.81
CA SER A 30 11.90 -1.35 -1.23
C SER A 30 11.46 -2.75 -0.81
N THR A 31 12.39 -3.55 -0.29
CA THR A 31 12.10 -4.93 0.10
C THR A 31 11.18 -5.07 1.31
N ASP A 32 11.13 -4.05 2.15
CA ASP A 32 10.48 -4.03 3.46
C ASP A 32 9.65 -2.75 3.71
N HIS A 33 9.81 -1.70 2.90
CA HIS A 33 9.08 -0.45 3.02
C HIS A 33 8.76 0.17 1.65
N VAL A 34 7.93 1.22 1.65
CA VAL A 34 7.57 1.98 0.46
C VAL A 34 7.79 3.46 0.74
N HIS A 35 8.52 4.14 -0.14
CA HIS A 35 8.62 5.60 -0.17
C HIS A 35 7.67 6.15 -1.23
N MET A 36 6.89 7.16 -0.88
CA MET A 36 5.95 7.82 -1.78
C MET A 36 6.09 9.32 -1.65
N PHE A 37 6.28 10.00 -2.77
CA PHE A 37 6.13 11.45 -2.89
C PHE A 37 4.83 11.71 -3.64
N ILE A 38 3.86 12.32 -2.96
CA ILE A 38 2.47 12.43 -3.44
C ILE A 38 1.94 13.85 -3.29
N SER A 39 1.09 14.24 -4.22
CA SER A 39 0.25 15.43 -4.14
C SER A 39 -1.18 15.01 -3.80
N VAL A 40 -1.73 15.56 -2.73
CA VAL A 40 -3.03 15.18 -2.16
C VAL A 40 -4.00 16.36 -2.31
N PRO A 41 -5.26 16.13 -2.74
CA PRO A 41 -6.26 17.19 -2.79
C PRO A 41 -6.44 17.86 -1.41
N PRO A 42 -6.59 19.20 -1.34
CA PRO A 42 -6.58 19.94 -0.07
C PRO A 42 -7.74 19.59 0.86
N HIS A 43 -8.87 19.12 0.31
CA HIS A 43 -10.03 18.68 1.09
C HIS A 43 -9.87 17.26 1.67
N LEU A 44 -8.83 16.52 1.28
CA LEU A 44 -8.61 15.13 1.68
C LEU A 44 -7.48 15.05 2.72
N ALA A 45 -7.84 14.68 3.94
CA ALA A 45 -6.85 14.51 5.00
C ALA A 45 -5.83 13.39 4.68
N LEU A 46 -4.54 13.67 4.86
CA LEU A 46 -3.46 12.72 4.61
C LEU A 46 -3.63 11.41 5.39
N SER A 47 -4.15 11.48 6.62
CA SER A 47 -4.47 10.29 7.44
C SER A 47 -5.49 9.37 6.77
N LYS A 48 -6.50 9.92 6.08
CA LYS A 48 -7.48 9.14 5.30
C LYS A 48 -6.84 8.48 4.08
N VAL A 49 -5.95 9.20 3.39
CA VAL A 49 -5.17 8.63 2.26
C VAL A 49 -4.35 7.44 2.73
N MET A 50 -3.56 7.63 3.80
CA MET A 50 -2.70 6.58 4.35
C MET A 50 -3.52 5.39 4.87
N MET A 51 -4.63 5.64 5.55
CA MET A 51 -5.55 4.61 6.01
C MET A 51 -6.06 3.76 4.83
N ARG A 52 -6.45 4.39 3.71
CA ARG A 52 -6.96 3.67 2.54
C ARG A 52 -5.87 2.87 1.85
N ILE A 53 -4.70 3.48 1.62
CA ILE A 53 -3.55 2.82 1.00
C ILE A 53 -3.10 1.61 1.83
N LYS A 54 -2.80 1.82 3.11
CA LYS A 54 -2.30 0.75 4.00
C LYS A 54 -3.36 -0.34 4.21
N GLY A 55 -4.61 0.05 4.43
CA GLY A 55 -5.71 -0.88 4.67
C GLY A 55 -6.01 -1.77 3.46
N ARG A 56 -6.21 -1.17 2.28
CA ARG A 56 -6.55 -1.94 1.07
C ARG A 56 -5.41 -2.84 0.62
N SER A 57 -4.17 -2.35 0.65
CA SER A 57 -2.99 -3.16 0.30
C SER A 57 -2.82 -4.34 1.26
N SER A 58 -2.90 -4.11 2.57
CA SER A 58 -2.82 -5.18 3.57
C SER A 58 -3.89 -6.25 3.34
N TYR A 59 -5.15 -5.84 3.14
CA TYR A 59 -6.25 -6.76 2.92
C TYR A 59 -6.07 -7.64 1.67
N LYS A 60 -5.76 -7.01 0.52
CA LYS A 60 -5.61 -7.75 -0.75
C LYS A 60 -4.39 -8.66 -0.73
N ILE A 61 -3.23 -8.15 -0.29
CA ILE A 61 -1.99 -8.92 -0.27
C ILE A 61 -2.08 -10.13 0.65
N GLN A 62 -2.72 -10.01 1.81
CA GLN A 62 -2.85 -11.17 2.70
C GLN A 62 -3.80 -12.25 2.17
N ARG A 63 -4.77 -11.89 1.32
CA ARG A 63 -5.64 -12.86 0.63
C ARG A 63 -4.95 -13.50 -0.57
N GLU A 64 -4.21 -12.72 -1.35
CA GLU A 64 -3.56 -13.16 -2.57
C GLU A 64 -2.24 -13.91 -2.30
N PHE A 65 -1.61 -13.71 -1.14
CA PHE A 65 -0.35 -14.34 -0.72
C PHE A 65 -0.51 -15.02 0.66
N PRO A 66 -1.18 -16.19 0.75
CA PRO A 66 -1.49 -16.86 2.02
C PRO A 66 -0.25 -17.24 2.84
N GLU A 67 0.91 -17.38 2.22
CA GLU A 67 2.19 -17.63 2.88
C GLU A 67 2.55 -16.55 3.90
N LEU A 68 2.02 -15.33 3.74
CA LEU A 68 2.23 -14.24 4.70
C LEU A 68 1.58 -14.52 6.06
N ARG A 69 0.53 -15.35 6.13
CA ARG A 69 -0.10 -15.73 7.40
C ARG A 69 0.85 -16.50 8.31
N LYS A 70 1.79 -17.24 7.73
CA LYS A 70 2.83 -17.96 8.47
C LYS A 70 3.92 -17.02 9.00
N ARG A 71 4.11 -15.87 8.34
CA ARG A 71 5.18 -14.92 8.65
C ARG A 71 4.73 -13.81 9.62
N TYR A 72 3.48 -13.37 9.52
CA TYR A 72 2.97 -12.25 10.30
C TYR A 72 1.81 -12.68 11.21
N TRP A 73 2.12 -12.94 12.48
CA TRP A 73 1.11 -13.20 13.49
C TRP A 73 0.14 -12.02 13.62
N GLY A 74 -1.15 -12.32 13.68
CA GLY A 74 -2.19 -11.29 13.76
C GLY A 74 -2.38 -10.47 12.47
N GLN A 75 -1.89 -10.96 11.32
CA GLN A 75 -2.20 -10.39 10.00
C GLN A 75 -1.82 -8.90 9.87
N ARG A 76 -0.69 -8.50 10.46
CA ARG A 76 -0.15 -7.14 10.35
C ARG A 76 0.88 -7.07 9.24
N PHE A 77 0.55 -6.38 8.16
CA PHE A 77 1.45 -6.20 7.02
C PHE A 77 2.30 -4.92 7.11
N TRP A 78 1.71 -3.82 7.59
CA TRP A 78 2.40 -2.54 7.76
C TRP A 78 2.81 -2.32 9.21
N ALA A 79 3.97 -1.68 9.40
CA ALA A 79 4.34 -1.12 10.69
C ALA A 79 3.34 -0.03 11.13
N ARG A 80 3.16 0.09 12.46
CA ARG A 80 2.34 1.14 13.06
C ARG A 80 3.06 2.46 13.05
#